data_AF-A0A7V0YJE5-F1
#
_entry.id   AF-A0A7V0YJE5-F1
#
_cell.length_a   1.000
_cell.length_b   1.000
_cell.length_c   1.000
_cell.angle_alpha   90.00
_cell.angle_beta   90.00
_cell.angle_gamma   90.00
#
_symmetry.space_group_name_H-M   'P 1'
#
loop_
_entity.id
_entity.type
_entity.pdbx_description
1 polymer ?
#
loop_
_entity_poly.entity_id
_entity_poly.type
_entity_poly.pdbx_seq_one_letter_code
_entity_poly.pdbx_strand_id
1 'polypeptide(L)'
;MQTVFPYAEQQVCIFHKKMDAINKSSCENRDEIGKDIDWIYSSNTKEEALNRLKEFNKKWKRKESPAVRSLNFRFIMTIKFLEFDKTIQKRIRTNNPLERYIEEIRRRIIPMRSFNSYESLDRLLFGTINVINVNLREGIYSRCNSYFFNNF
;
A
#
# COMPACT_ATOMS: atom_id res chain seq x y z
N MET A 1 5.27 -18.82 0.07
CA MET A 1 4.65 -18.12 1.21
C MET A 1 3.52 -18.96 1.81
N GLN A 2 2.51 -19.40 1.05
CA GLN A 2 1.53 -20.39 1.54
C GLN A 2 2.15 -21.72 1.99
N THR A 3 3.28 -22.11 1.38
CA THR A 3 4.05 -23.30 1.78
C THR A 3 4.75 -23.19 3.13
N VAL A 4 5.07 -21.96 3.57
CA VAL A 4 5.83 -21.71 4.81
C VAL A 4 4.92 -21.17 5.92
N PHE A 5 3.93 -20.36 5.55
CA PHE A 5 2.94 -19.76 6.45
C PHE A 5 1.52 -20.00 5.90
N PRO A 6 0.98 -21.22 6.03
CA PRO A 6 -0.30 -21.60 5.43
C PRO A 6 -1.50 -20.88 6.06
N TYR A 7 -1.39 -20.47 7.32
CA TYR A 7 -2.47 -19.81 8.07
C TYR A 7 -2.42 -18.27 7.99
N ALA A 8 -1.42 -17.69 7.32
CA ALA A 8 -1.31 -16.25 7.19
C ALA A 8 -2.22 -15.74 6.07
N GLU A 9 -3.22 -14.93 6.45
CA GLU A 9 -4.08 -14.25 5.48
C GLU A 9 -3.26 -13.33 4.57
N GLN A 10 -3.36 -13.56 3.26
CA GLN A 10 -2.57 -12.82 2.28
C GLN A 10 -3.39 -11.71 1.65
N GLN A 11 -2.94 -10.47 1.85
CA GLN A 11 -3.52 -9.30 1.23
C GLN A 11 -2.59 -8.68 0.19
N VAL A 12 -3.18 -8.23 -0.93
CA VAL A 12 -2.49 -7.35 -1.88
C VAL A 12 -2.65 -5.90 -1.43
N CYS A 13 -1.54 -5.15 -1.40
CA CYS A 13 -1.53 -3.75 -0.99
C CYS A 13 -2.46 -2.90 -1.88
N ILE A 14 -3.41 -2.22 -1.24
CA ILE A 14 -4.43 -1.39 -1.90
C ILE A 14 -3.79 -0.23 -2.66
N PHE A 15 -2.79 0.42 -2.05
CA PHE A 15 -2.08 1.53 -2.67
C PHE A 15 -1.44 1.12 -4.00
N HIS A 16 -0.62 0.06 -3.98
CA HIS A 16 0.00 -0.44 -5.20
C HIS A 16 -1.03 -0.86 -6.23
N LYS A 17 -2.14 -1.49 -5.79
CA LYS A 17 -3.23 -1.86 -6.68
C LYS A 17 -3.89 -0.66 -7.36
N LYS A 18 -4.13 0.41 -6.59
CA LYS A 18 -4.68 1.67 -7.09
C LYS A 18 -3.72 2.31 -8.08
N MET A 19 -2.44 2.42 -7.74
CA MET A 19 -1.42 2.99 -8.63
C MET A 19 -1.28 2.17 -9.91
N ASP A 20 -1.32 0.85 -9.83
CA ASP A 20 -1.29 -0.04 -11.00
C ASP A 20 -2.47 0.18 -11.96
N ALA A 21 -3.64 0.55 -11.44
CA ALA A 21 -4.80 0.87 -12.26
C ALA A 21 -4.72 2.30 -12.84
N ILE A 22 -4.35 3.29 -12.03
CA ILE A 22 -4.18 4.69 -12.45
C ILE A 22 -3.09 4.83 -13.51
N ASN A 23 -1.95 4.18 -13.34
CA ASN A 23 -0.84 4.22 -14.29
C ASN A 23 -1.20 3.59 -15.65
N LYS A 24 -2.22 2.73 -15.68
CA LYS A 24 -2.76 2.11 -16.90
C LYS A 24 -3.97 2.84 -17.47
N SER A 25 -4.33 3.99 -16.92
CA SER A 25 -5.42 4.84 -17.43
C SER A 25 -4.91 6.08 -18.16
N SER A 26 -5.75 6.65 -19.04
CA SER A 26 -5.44 7.90 -19.72
C SER A 26 -5.26 9.05 -18.72
N CYS A 27 -4.39 10.00 -19.03
CA CYS A 27 -4.11 11.14 -18.16
C CYS A 27 -5.38 11.94 -17.80
N GLU A 28 -6.35 12.06 -18.72
CA GLU A 28 -7.58 12.81 -18.44
C GLU A 28 -8.47 12.13 -17.40
N ASN A 29 -8.47 10.80 -17.35
CA ASN A 29 -9.38 10.03 -16.48
C ASN A 29 -8.76 9.63 -15.14
N ARG A 30 -7.45 9.86 -14.92
CA ARG A 30 -6.73 9.41 -13.71
C ARG A 30 -7.39 9.85 -12.41
N ASP A 31 -7.80 11.11 -12.34
CA ASP A 31 -8.37 11.68 -11.12
C ASP A 31 -9.74 11.07 -10.81
N GLU A 32 -10.58 10.88 -11.83
CA GLU A 32 -11.92 10.30 -11.68
C GLU A 32 -11.85 8.81 -11.32
N ILE A 33 -10.98 8.05 -12.01
CA ILE A 33 -10.72 6.65 -11.71
C ILE A 33 -10.16 6.49 -10.29
N GLY A 34 -9.24 7.38 -9.89
CA GLY A 34 -8.68 7.37 -8.55
C GLY A 34 -9.75 7.52 -7.48
N LYS A 35 -10.70 8.46 -7.66
CA LYS A 35 -11.84 8.67 -6.75
C LYS A 35 -12.78 7.46 -6.73
N ASP A 36 -13.10 6.88 -7.88
CA ASP A 36 -13.98 5.70 -7.93
C ASP A 36 -13.32 4.48 -7.27
N ILE A 37 -12.00 4.31 -7.41
CA ILE A 37 -11.26 3.25 -6.72
C ILE A 37 -11.26 3.48 -5.20
N ASP A 38 -11.05 4.72 -4.74
CA ASP A 38 -11.14 5.06 -3.32
C ASP A 38 -12.54 4.78 -2.77
N TRP A 39 -13.57 5.03 -3.56
CA TRP A 39 -14.94 4.71 -3.22
C TRP A 39 -15.17 3.19 -3.07
N ILE A 40 -14.56 2.35 -3.91
CA ILE A 40 -14.60 0.89 -3.71
C ILE A 40 -13.97 0.51 -2.37
N TYR A 41 -12.77 1.04 -2.06
CA TYR A 41 -12.03 0.65 -0.86
C TYR A 41 -12.52 1.30 0.46
N SER A 42 -13.41 2.28 0.37
CA SER A 42 -14.13 2.85 1.53
C SER A 42 -15.33 2.02 1.99
N SER A 43 -15.60 0.89 1.32
CA SER A 43 -16.68 -0.03 1.70
C SER A 43 -16.50 -0.60 3.11
N ASN A 44 -17.61 -0.90 3.78
CA ASN A 44 -17.65 -1.51 5.10
C ASN A 44 -17.75 -3.04 5.04
N THR A 45 -18.30 -3.59 3.95
CA THR A 45 -18.44 -5.04 3.74
C THR A 45 -17.88 -5.48 2.41
N LYS A 46 -17.54 -6.76 2.28
CA LYS A 46 -17.07 -7.33 1.02
C LYS A 46 -18.12 -7.24 -0.09
N GLU A 47 -19.38 -7.48 0.25
CA GLU A 47 -20.50 -7.42 -0.68
C GLU A 47 -20.66 -6.02 -1.27
N GLU A 48 -20.56 -5.01 -0.42
CA GLU A 48 -20.55 -3.60 -0.83
C GLU A 48 -19.38 -3.33 -1.78
N ALA A 49 -18.16 -3.75 -1.42
CA ALA A 49 -16.98 -3.58 -2.28
C ALA A 49 -17.14 -4.27 -3.65
N LEU A 50 -17.74 -5.47 -3.70
CA LEU A 50 -18.01 -6.18 -4.94
C LEU A 50 -19.08 -5.48 -5.79
N ASN A 51 -20.10 -4.91 -5.15
CA ASN A 51 -21.12 -4.15 -5.87
C ASN A 51 -20.54 -2.85 -6.45
N ARG A 52 -19.73 -2.12 -5.68
CA ARG A 52 -19.01 -0.93 -6.18
C ARG A 52 -18.05 -1.27 -7.32
N LEU A 53 -17.36 -2.42 -7.24
CA LEU A 53 -16.51 -2.90 -8.34
C LEU A 53 -17.33 -3.18 -9.61
N LYS A 54 -18.54 -3.74 -9.49
CA LYS A 54 -19.43 -3.95 -10.66
C LYS A 54 -19.80 -2.62 -11.30
N GLU A 55 -20.08 -1.60 -10.52
CA GLU A 55 -20.40 -0.26 -11.04
C GLU A 55 -19.20 0.40 -11.71
N PHE A 56 -18.01 0.32 -11.08
CA PHE A 56 -16.75 0.75 -11.68
C PHE A 56 -16.50 0.06 -13.02
N ASN A 57 -16.70 -1.26 -13.08
CA ASN A 57 -16.56 -2.04 -14.30
C ASN A 57 -17.55 -1.57 -15.38
N LYS A 58 -18.82 -1.31 -15.04
CA LYS A 58 -19.80 -0.80 -16.00
C LYS A 58 -19.40 0.57 -16.57
N LYS A 59 -18.93 1.47 -15.70
CA LYS A 59 -18.52 2.83 -16.08
C LYS A 59 -17.28 2.86 -16.96
N TRP A 60 -16.24 2.11 -16.57
CA TRP A 60 -14.90 2.25 -17.14
C TRP A 60 -14.52 1.20 -18.18
N LYS A 61 -15.19 0.04 -18.24
CA LYS A 61 -14.74 -1.08 -19.10
C LYS A 61 -14.59 -0.70 -20.58
N ARG A 62 -15.45 0.19 -21.10
CA ARG A 62 -15.38 0.63 -22.50
C ARG A 62 -14.28 1.68 -22.74
N LYS A 63 -14.06 2.58 -21.79
CA LYS A 63 -13.11 3.70 -21.93
C LYS A 63 -11.68 3.30 -21.55
N GLU A 64 -11.55 2.50 -20.49
CA GLU A 64 -10.31 2.28 -19.75
C GLU A 64 -10.12 0.79 -19.44
N SER A 65 -10.22 -0.04 -20.48
CA SER A 65 -10.13 -1.50 -20.35
C SER A 65 -8.84 -1.99 -19.66
N PRO A 66 -7.65 -1.38 -19.84
CA PRO A 66 -6.43 -1.81 -19.16
C PRO A 66 -6.48 -1.55 -17.65
N ALA A 67 -6.96 -0.39 -17.22
CA ALA A 67 -7.13 -0.03 -15.82
C ALA A 67 -8.14 -0.96 -15.13
N VAL A 68 -9.27 -1.23 -15.78
CA VAL A 68 -10.30 -2.16 -15.30
C VAL A 68 -9.74 -3.57 -15.15
N ARG A 69 -9.02 -4.09 -16.16
CA ARG A 69 -8.39 -5.41 -16.08
C ARG A 69 -7.39 -5.48 -14.93
N SER A 70 -6.59 -4.43 -14.76
CA SER A 70 -5.62 -4.30 -13.69
C SER A 70 -6.28 -4.37 -12.31
N LEU A 71 -7.37 -3.63 -12.09
CA LEU A 71 -8.08 -3.63 -10.81
C LEU A 71 -8.74 -4.97 -10.49
N ASN A 72 -9.41 -5.59 -11.47
CA ASN A 72 -10.12 -6.87 -11.29
C ASN A 72 -9.18 -8.03 -10.97
N PHE A 73 -7.98 -8.04 -11.55
CA PHE A 73 -7.01 -9.11 -11.32
C PHE A 73 -6.70 -9.24 -9.83
N ARG A 74 -6.97 -10.39 -9.20
CA ARG A 74 -6.75 -10.62 -7.75
C ARG A 74 -7.46 -9.61 -6.83
N PHE A 75 -8.56 -8.98 -7.26
CA PHE A 75 -9.31 -8.01 -6.45
C PHE A 75 -9.76 -8.58 -5.10
N ILE A 76 -10.16 -9.85 -5.04
CA ILE A 76 -10.57 -10.48 -3.77
C ILE A 76 -9.46 -10.41 -2.71
N MET A 77 -8.19 -10.50 -3.13
CA MET A 77 -7.05 -10.39 -2.21
C MET A 77 -6.81 -8.95 -1.72
N THR A 78 -7.36 -7.93 -2.38
CA THR A 78 -7.16 -6.53 -1.98
C THR A 78 -8.17 -6.09 -0.93
N ILE A 79 -9.34 -6.73 -0.89
CA ILE A 79 -10.42 -6.48 0.08
C ILE A 79 -10.37 -7.40 1.31
N LYS A 80 -9.34 -8.25 1.44
CA LYS A 80 -9.14 -9.15 2.58
C LYS A 80 -9.12 -8.42 3.93
N PHE A 81 -8.66 -7.16 3.95
CA PHE A 81 -8.69 -6.35 5.17
C PHE A 81 -10.08 -6.20 5.79
N LEU A 82 -11.17 -6.35 5.01
CA LEU A 82 -12.56 -6.26 5.52
C LEU A 82 -12.94 -7.44 6.43
N GLU A 83 -12.16 -8.52 6.44
CA GLU A 83 -12.32 -9.66 7.37
C GLU A 83 -11.77 -9.36 8.77
N PHE A 84 -10.93 -8.33 8.89
CA PHE A 84 -10.29 -7.96 10.14
C PHE A 84 -11.15 -6.98 10.95
N ASP A 85 -10.85 -6.86 12.25
CA ASP A 85 -11.55 -5.93 13.12
C ASP A 85 -11.42 -4.47 12.64
N LYS A 86 -12.50 -3.70 12.81
CA LYS A 86 -12.59 -2.31 12.31
C LYS A 86 -11.48 -1.42 12.87
N THR A 87 -10.99 -1.68 14.08
CA THR A 87 -9.90 -0.89 14.69
C THR A 87 -8.61 -0.96 13.87
N ILE A 88 -8.31 -2.12 13.27
CA ILE A 88 -7.07 -2.33 12.50
C ILE A 88 -7.23 -2.07 11.01
N GLN A 89 -8.46 -2.13 10.48
CA GLN A 89 -8.72 -1.85 9.06
C GLN A 89 -8.13 -0.51 8.60
N LYS A 90 -8.25 0.55 9.41
CA LYS A 90 -7.70 1.87 9.08
C LYS A 90 -6.18 1.83 8.91
N ARG A 91 -5.47 1.08 9.75
CA ARG A 91 -4.02 0.90 9.65
C ARG A 91 -3.64 0.09 8.41
N ILE A 92 -4.39 -0.96 8.09
CA ILE A 92 -4.13 -1.82 6.93
C ILE A 92 -4.36 -1.06 5.60
N ARG A 93 -5.36 -0.18 5.54
CA ARG A 93 -5.67 0.60 4.32
C ARG A 93 -4.61 1.65 3.98
N THR A 94 -3.86 2.16 4.96
CA THR A 94 -2.87 3.22 4.74
C THR A 94 -1.48 2.65 4.48
N ASN A 95 -0.82 3.12 3.42
CA ASN A 95 0.60 2.84 3.18
C ASN A 95 1.52 3.94 3.73
N ASN A 96 0.97 5.03 4.27
CA ASN A 96 1.75 6.19 4.71
C ASN A 96 2.92 5.85 5.67
N PRO A 97 2.77 4.93 6.64
CA PRO A 97 3.90 4.54 7.49
C PRO A 97 5.02 3.84 6.72
N LEU A 98 4.65 2.96 5.78
CA LEU A 98 5.59 2.25 4.91
C LEU A 98 6.30 3.19 3.94
N GLU A 99 5.55 4.07 3.25
CA GLU A 99 6.13 5.07 2.35
C GLU A 99 7.09 5.98 3.10
N ARG A 100 6.70 6.45 4.30
CA ARG A 100 7.58 7.29 5.11
C ARG A 100 8.86 6.56 5.50
N TYR A 101 8.76 5.30 5.92
CA TYR A 101 9.90 4.49 6.28
C TYR A 101 10.85 4.28 5.09
N ILE A 102 10.31 3.92 3.92
CA ILE A 102 11.07 3.74 2.68
C ILE A 102 11.71 5.06 2.23
N GLU A 103 11.02 6.18 2.40
CA GLU A 103 11.54 7.51 2.05
C GLU A 103 12.73 7.91 2.94
N GLU A 104 12.69 7.64 4.24
CA GLU A 104 13.85 7.88 5.13
C GLU A 104 15.06 7.04 4.73
N ILE A 105 14.86 5.82 4.24
CA ILE A 105 15.92 4.99 3.66
C ILE A 105 16.45 5.63 2.37
N ARG A 106 15.56 5.97 1.43
CA ARG A 106 15.91 6.55 0.13
C ARG A 106 16.69 7.86 0.26
N ARG A 107 16.33 8.73 1.21
CA ARG A 107 17.04 9.99 1.48
C ARG A 107 18.53 9.81 1.76
N ARG A 108 18.94 8.68 2.33
CA ARG A 108 20.34 8.40 2.65
C ARG A 108 21.05 7.66 1.52
N ILE A 109 20.33 6.83 0.76
CA ILE A 109 20.90 6.01 -0.31
C ILE A 109 21.05 6.81 -1.61
N ILE A 110 20.03 7.58 -2.02
CA ILE A 110 20.00 8.29 -3.30
C ILE A 110 21.21 9.22 -3.49
N PRO A 111 21.65 10.02 -2.50
CA PRO A 111 22.81 10.88 -2.65
C PRO A 111 24.12 10.14 -2.95
N MET A 112 24.24 8.87 -2.58
CA MET A 112 25.46 8.08 -2.77
C MET A 112 25.66 7.62 -4.21
N ARG A 113 24.58 7.58 -5.01
CA ARG A 113 24.51 7.17 -6.43
C ARG A 113 24.94 5.73 -6.75
N SER A 114 26.09 5.27 -6.25
CA SER A 114 26.62 3.93 -6.47
C SER A 114 27.33 3.39 -5.23
N PHE A 115 27.44 2.06 -5.16
CA PHE A 115 28.14 1.34 -4.10
C PHE A 115 29.22 0.46 -4.73
N ASN A 116 30.39 0.43 -4.10
CA ASN A 116 31.53 -0.36 -4.59
C ASN A 116 31.40 -1.86 -4.28
N SER A 117 30.55 -2.24 -3.31
CA SER A 117 30.29 -3.63 -2.94
C SER A 117 28.91 -3.79 -2.30
N TYR A 118 28.38 -5.02 -2.32
CA TYR A 118 27.11 -5.35 -1.67
C TYR A 118 27.18 -5.15 -0.15
N GLU A 119 28.30 -5.52 0.48
CA GLU A 119 28.54 -5.39 1.92
C GLU A 119 28.58 -3.93 2.37
N SER A 120 28.99 -3.02 1.48
CA SER A 120 28.98 -1.58 1.76
C SER A 120 27.56 -1.03 1.78
N LEU A 121 26.71 -1.47 0.83
CA LEU A 121 25.28 -1.17 0.82
C LEU A 121 24.57 -1.75 2.05
N ASP A 122 24.86 -3.01 2.39
CA ASP A 122 24.23 -3.70 3.52
C ASP A 122 24.56 -3.03 4.85
N ARG A 123 25.83 -2.65 5.07
CA ARG A 123 26.23 -1.87 6.25
C ARG A 123 25.51 -0.53 6.35
N LEU A 124 25.35 0.18 5.25
CA LEU A 124 24.60 1.44 5.24
C LEU A 124 23.13 1.23 5.55
N LEU A 125 22.49 0.21 4.94
CA LEU A 125 21.11 -0.14 5.17
C LEU A 125 20.88 -0.46 6.64
N PHE A 126 21.70 -1.33 7.20
CA PHE A 126 21.65 -1.71 8.61
C PHE A 126 21.80 -0.49 9.54
N GLY A 127 22.84 0.33 9.33
CA GLY A 127 23.04 1.56 10.10
C GLY A 127 21.86 2.52 9.98
N THR A 128 21.29 2.63 8.78
CA THR A 128 20.14 3.50 8.53
C THR A 128 18.89 3.05 9.27
N ILE A 129 18.58 1.75 9.17
CA ILE A 129 17.45 1.13 9.86
C ILE A 129 17.59 1.32 11.38
N ASN A 130 18.78 1.14 11.94
CA ASN A 130 19.01 1.34 13.37
C ASN A 130 18.75 2.77 13.81
N VAL A 131 19.24 3.76 13.06
CA VAL A 131 18.95 5.17 13.38
C VAL A 131 17.45 5.47 13.27
N ILE A 132 16.77 4.95 12.24
CA ILE A 132 15.31 5.13 12.11
C ILE A 132 14.59 4.51 13.32
N ASN A 133 15.00 3.31 13.74
CA ASN A 133 14.42 2.63 14.90
C ASN A 133 14.63 3.40 16.21
N VAL A 134 15.82 3.97 16.42
CA VAL A 134 16.08 4.85 17.58
C VAL A 134 15.17 6.07 17.51
N ASN A 135 15.13 6.77 16.38
CA ASN A 135 14.30 7.96 16.22
C ASN A 135 12.80 7.69 16.39
N LEU A 136 12.34 6.52 15.96
CA LEU A 136 10.99 6.03 16.20
C LEU A 136 10.73 5.78 17.69
N ARG A 137 11.66 5.16 18.42
CA ARG A 137 11.51 4.95 19.88
C ARG A 137 11.51 6.26 20.66
N GLU A 138 12.42 7.17 20.32
CA GLU A 138 12.59 8.47 20.99
C GLU A 138 11.51 9.50 20.64
N GLY A 139 10.53 9.15 19.78
CA GLY A 139 9.42 10.04 19.46
C GLY A 139 9.78 11.22 18.56
N ILE A 140 10.96 11.20 17.94
CA ILE A 140 11.41 12.22 16.97
C ILE A 140 10.42 12.30 15.80
N TYR A 141 9.83 11.16 15.41
CA TYR A 141 8.73 11.11 14.46
C TYR A 141 7.38 10.92 15.18
N SER A 142 7.02 11.84 16.06
CA SER A 142 5.79 11.81 16.89
C SER A 142 4.51 11.43 16.11
N ARG A 143 4.36 11.93 14.87
CA ARG A 143 3.24 11.57 13.98
C ARG A 143 3.30 10.14 13.48
N CYS A 144 4.50 9.59 13.26
CA CYS A 144 4.71 8.20 12.84
C CYS A 144 4.61 7.19 13.99
N ASN A 145 4.98 7.59 15.21
CA ASN A 145 4.88 6.75 16.39
C ASN A 145 3.46 6.24 16.62
N SER A 146 2.46 7.05 16.29
CA SER A 146 1.06 6.65 16.37
C SER A 146 0.69 5.43 15.51
N TYR A 147 1.46 5.12 14.46
CA TYR A 147 1.23 3.95 13.61
C TYR A 147 1.91 2.68 14.14
N PHE A 148 3.02 2.81 14.85
CA PHE A 148 3.90 1.70 15.25
C PHE A 148 3.82 1.37 16.75
N PHE A 149 3.54 2.35 17.62
CA PHE A 149 3.63 2.21 19.08
C PHE A 149 2.35 2.54 19.84
N ASN A 150 1.30 3.05 19.18
CA ASN A 150 -0.01 3.12 19.84
C ASN A 150 -0.61 1.71 19.90
N ASN A 151 -0.63 1.17 21.12
CA ASN A 151 -1.14 -0.14 21.49
C ASN A 151 -2.65 -0.30 21.19
N PHE A 152 -3.04 -1.57 21.03
CA PHE A 152 -4.38 -2.07 21.27
C PHE A 152 -4.82 -1.78 22.72
#